data_AF-A0A6G2DDM6-F1
#
_entry.id   AF-A0A6G2DDM6-F1
#
_cell.length_a   1.000
_cell.length_b   1.000
_cell.length_c   1.000
_cell.angle_alpha   90.00
_cell.angle_beta   90.00
_cell.angle_gamma   90.00
#
_symmetry.space_group_name_H-M   'P 1'
#
loop_
_entity.id
_entity.type
_entity.pdbx_description
1 polymer ?
#
loop_
_entity_poly.entity_id
_entity_poly.type
_entity_poly.pdbx_seq_one_letter_code
_entity_poly.pdbx_strand_id
1 'polypeptide(L)'
;VNTTEWKKYMFSFNSGKHDKVLIQLVKWSEDDTTKKSNIFIDNVEMYQLSKGNSYKKIWRDDFDGEQLNKKYWGYELGSIRGWEQQHYVRSDENVFLRSGNLVLRATNRSKEDQYFNPRNNHRKVVYNSGSVRTHGKVEFLYGKLEMRAKLP
;
A
#
# COMPACT_ATOMS: atom_id res chain seq x y z
N VAL A 1 -1.49 -50.14 -6.63
CA VAL A 1 -1.75 -48.80 -7.18
C VAL A 1 -1.18 -48.78 -8.59
N ASN A 2 -2.03 -48.86 -9.62
CA ASN A 2 -1.60 -49.05 -11.02
C ASN A 2 -1.52 -47.74 -11.82
N THR A 3 -1.60 -46.58 -11.17
CA THR A 3 -1.46 -45.29 -11.87
C THR A 3 -0.53 -44.37 -11.08
N THR A 4 0.57 -43.98 -11.71
CA THR A 4 1.49 -42.92 -11.25
C THR A 4 1.03 -41.62 -11.90
N GLU A 5 -0.03 -41.02 -11.35
CA GLU A 5 -0.39 -39.66 -11.72
C GLU A 5 0.63 -38.68 -11.13
N TRP A 6 1.39 -38.03 -12.01
CA TRP A 6 2.31 -36.97 -11.61
C TRP A 6 1.54 -35.73 -11.17
N LYS A 7 1.88 -35.20 -9.99
CA LYS A 7 1.34 -33.93 -9.48
C LYS A 7 2.47 -32.93 -9.31
N LYS A 8 2.27 -31.74 -9.88
CA LYS A 8 3.19 -30.61 -9.72
C LYS A 8 2.86 -29.84 -8.44
N TYR A 9 3.85 -29.66 -7.59
CA TYR A 9 3.76 -28.82 -6.39
C TYR A 9 4.72 -27.65 -6.49
N MET A 10 4.33 -26.51 -5.95
CA MET A 10 5.15 -25.30 -5.92
C MET A 10 5.06 -24.67 -4.53
N PHE A 11 6.21 -24.41 -3.92
CA PHE A 11 6.32 -23.79 -2.61
C PHE A 11 7.17 -22.53 -2.71
N SER A 12 6.72 -21.45 -2.06
CA SER A 12 7.50 -20.22 -1.91
C SER A 12 7.80 -20.01 -0.44
N PHE A 13 9.06 -19.75 -0.13
CA PHE A 13 9.54 -19.49 1.22
C PHE A 13 10.61 -18.40 1.21
N ASN A 14 10.83 -17.78 2.37
CA ASN A 14 11.93 -16.84 2.59
C ASN A 14 13.02 -17.57 3.38
N SER A 15 14.22 -17.69 2.82
CA SER A 15 15.34 -18.35 3.51
C SER A 15 15.91 -17.49 4.66
N GLY A 16 15.51 -16.22 4.78
CA GLY A 16 16.03 -15.30 5.77
C GLY A 16 17.53 -15.10 5.59
N LYS A 17 18.31 -15.47 6.61
CA LYS A 17 19.79 -15.48 6.57
C LYS A 17 20.38 -16.86 6.30
N HIS A 18 19.55 -17.87 6.06
CA HIS A 18 19.99 -19.23 5.78
C HIS A 18 20.43 -19.35 4.31
N ASP A 19 21.52 -20.06 4.11
CA ASP A 19 22.15 -20.35 2.82
C ASP A 19 21.93 -21.81 2.36
N LYS A 20 21.23 -22.61 3.18
CA LYS A 20 20.94 -24.02 2.95
C LYS A 20 19.45 -24.30 3.07
N VAL A 21 18.95 -25.16 2.20
CA VAL A 21 17.55 -25.62 2.18
C VAL A 21 17.54 -27.14 2.09
N LEU A 22 16.69 -27.77 2.90
CA LEU A 22 16.45 -29.21 2.87
C LEU A 22 15.04 -29.47 2.32
N ILE A 23 14.93 -30.36 1.34
CA ILE A 23 13.64 -30.88 0.86
C ILE A 23 13.55 -32.33 1.32
N GLN A 24 12.49 -32.66 2.06
CA GLN A 24 12.26 -34.01 2.58
C GLN A 24 10.87 -34.48 2.18
N LEU A 25 10.80 -35.72 1.69
CA LEU A 25 9.54 -36.44 1.56
C LEU A 25 9.32 -37.32 2.77
N VAL A 26 8.11 -37.25 3.31
CA VAL A 26 7.65 -38.18 4.34
C VAL A 26 6.36 -38.81 3.85
N LYS A 27 6.36 -40.15 3.79
CA LYS A 27 5.16 -40.92 3.49
C LYS A 27 4.65 -41.54 4.78
N TRP A 28 3.39 -41.28 5.09
CA TRP A 28 2.69 -41.87 6.23
C TRP A 28 1.35 -42.44 5.76
N SER A 29 1.02 -43.65 6.18
CA SER A 29 -0.25 -44.32 5.91
C SER A 29 -0.44 -45.45 6.92
N GLU A 30 -1.68 -45.75 7.28
CA GLU A 30 -2.02 -46.91 8.11
C GLU A 30 -2.03 -48.22 7.30
N ASP A 31 -2.25 -48.12 5.98
CA ASP A 31 -2.29 -49.25 5.06
C ASP A 31 -0.90 -49.77 4.69
N ASP A 32 -0.67 -51.07 4.89
CA ASP A 32 0.62 -51.72 4.69
C ASP A 32 1.06 -51.76 3.22
N THR A 33 0.13 -51.84 2.28
CA THR A 33 0.46 -51.83 0.85
C THR A 33 0.98 -50.45 0.42
N THR A 34 0.39 -49.39 0.97
CA THR A 34 0.79 -48.00 0.78
C THR A 34 2.12 -47.70 1.46
N LYS A 35 2.43 -48.30 2.62
CA LYS A 35 3.75 -48.19 3.27
C LYS A 35 4.86 -48.78 2.40
N LYS A 36 4.62 -49.94 1.78
CA LYS A 36 5.61 -50.66 0.96
C LYS A 36 5.75 -50.14 -0.47
N SER A 37 4.85 -49.27 -0.93
CA SER A 37 4.91 -48.71 -2.29
C SER A 37 6.09 -47.75 -2.50
N ASN A 38 6.48 -47.53 -3.76
CA ASN A 38 7.49 -46.52 -4.09
C ASN A 38 6.86 -45.12 -4.16
N ILE A 39 7.65 -44.10 -3.81
CA ILE A 39 7.35 -42.69 -4.05
C ILE A 39 8.51 -42.07 -4.81
N PHE A 40 8.19 -41.23 -5.79
CA PHE A 40 9.18 -40.56 -6.63
C PHE A 40 8.92 -39.06 -6.58
N ILE A 41 9.98 -38.26 -6.49
CA ILE A 41 9.97 -36.88 -6.98
C ILE A 41 10.88 -36.86 -8.19
N ASP A 42 10.46 -36.13 -9.20
CA ASP A 42 11.29 -35.81 -10.35
C ASP A 42 11.21 -34.30 -10.64
N ASN A 43 12.20 -33.78 -11.37
CA ASN A 43 12.29 -32.38 -11.80
C ASN A 43 12.21 -31.37 -10.64
N VAL A 44 12.98 -31.61 -9.57
CA VAL A 44 13.12 -30.64 -8.46
C VAL A 44 13.97 -29.47 -8.91
N GLU A 45 13.30 -28.36 -9.20
CA GLU A 45 13.96 -27.11 -9.53
C GLU A 45 13.86 -26.13 -8.36
N MET A 46 15.00 -25.54 -8.00
CA MET A 46 15.07 -24.40 -7.12
C MET A 46 15.70 -23.24 -7.87
N TYR A 47 14.92 -22.19 -8.06
CA TYR A 47 15.42 -20.92 -8.55
C TYR A 47 15.32 -19.91 -7.42
N GLN A 48 16.40 -19.17 -7.22
CA GLN A 48 16.27 -17.88 -6.55
C GLN A 48 15.32 -17.07 -7.42
N LEU A 49 14.15 -16.73 -6.88
CA LEU A 49 13.33 -15.68 -7.48
C LEU A 49 14.23 -14.47 -7.60
N SER A 50 14.62 -14.15 -8.83
CA SER A 50 15.58 -13.07 -9.09
C SER A 50 15.13 -11.84 -8.31
N LYS A 51 16.08 -11.06 -7.78
CA LYS A 51 15.85 -9.68 -7.35
C LYS A 51 15.41 -8.76 -8.52
N GLY A 52 14.78 -9.27 -9.57
CA GLY A 52 13.77 -8.49 -10.27
C GLY A 52 12.74 -8.16 -9.20
N ASN A 53 12.83 -6.97 -8.64
CA ASN A 53 12.03 -6.43 -7.55
C ASN A 53 10.52 -6.68 -7.78
N SER A 54 10.05 -7.90 -7.53
CA SER A 54 8.65 -8.26 -7.65
C SER A 54 7.98 -7.79 -6.37
N TYR A 55 7.83 -6.47 -6.26
CA TYR A 55 6.99 -5.88 -5.26
C TYR A 55 5.57 -6.39 -5.49
N LYS A 56 5.03 -7.10 -4.51
CA LYS A 56 3.59 -7.37 -4.49
C LYS A 56 2.88 -6.06 -4.16
N LYS A 57 2.03 -5.59 -5.06
CA LYS A 57 1.16 -4.42 -4.81
C LYS A 57 0.18 -4.77 -3.69
N ILE A 58 0.32 -4.10 -2.55
CA ILE A 58 -0.55 -4.29 -1.37
C ILE A 58 -1.64 -3.22 -1.24
N TRP A 59 -1.41 -2.04 -1.83
CA TRP A 59 -2.33 -0.92 -1.83
C TRP A 59 -2.04 -0.02 -3.02
N ARG A 60 -3.09 0.59 -3.58
CA ARG A 60 -3.04 1.56 -4.68
C ARG A 60 -4.35 2.33 -4.70
N ASP A 61 -4.26 3.62 -4.98
CA ASP A 61 -5.41 4.44 -5.35
C ASP A 61 -5.06 5.17 -6.64
N ASP A 62 -5.86 4.95 -7.68
CA ASP A 62 -5.70 5.60 -8.99
C ASP A 62 -6.59 6.85 -9.11
N PHE A 63 -7.40 7.16 -8.09
CA PHE A 63 -8.26 8.34 -8.03
C PHE A 63 -9.27 8.45 -9.20
N ASP A 64 -9.72 7.30 -9.73
CA ASP A 64 -10.70 7.20 -10.81
C ASP A 64 -12.16 7.28 -10.31
N GLY A 65 -12.37 7.38 -9.00
CA GLY A 65 -13.70 7.55 -8.41
C GLY A 65 -14.26 8.97 -8.56
N GLU A 66 -15.54 9.13 -8.22
CA GLU A 66 -16.18 10.46 -8.17
C GLU A 66 -15.74 11.27 -6.93
N GLN A 67 -15.38 10.59 -5.85
CA GLN A 67 -14.98 11.19 -4.58
C GLN A 67 -13.79 10.44 -3.98
N LEU A 68 -13.07 11.12 -3.09
CA LEU A 68 -11.94 10.55 -2.36
C LEU A 68 -12.36 9.28 -1.60
N ASN A 69 -11.61 8.19 -1.77
CA ASN A 69 -11.91 6.93 -1.09
C ASN A 69 -11.65 7.04 0.43
N LYS A 70 -12.73 7.20 1.21
CA LYS A 70 -12.66 7.37 2.68
C LYS A 70 -12.20 6.10 3.42
N LYS A 71 -12.12 4.94 2.76
CA LYS A 71 -11.47 3.75 3.33
C LYS A 71 -9.96 3.95 3.41
N TYR A 72 -9.37 4.69 2.48
CA TYR A 72 -7.92 4.91 2.41
C TYR A 72 -7.49 6.26 2.95
N TRP A 73 -8.28 7.30 2.74
CA TRP A 73 -7.91 8.67 3.05
C TRP A 73 -8.83 9.32 4.06
N GLY A 74 -8.26 10.15 4.93
CA GLY A 74 -8.95 11.08 5.80
C GLY A 74 -8.48 12.50 5.55
N TYR A 75 -9.39 13.47 5.70
CA TYR A 75 -9.06 14.89 5.60
C TYR A 75 -8.32 15.37 6.85
N GLU A 76 -7.41 16.29 6.65
CA GLU A 76 -6.88 17.12 7.72
C GLU A 76 -7.56 18.49 7.66
N LEU A 77 -8.00 19.00 8.81
CA LEU A 77 -8.82 20.21 8.88
C LEU A 77 -8.20 21.24 9.81
N GLY A 78 -8.22 22.50 9.40
CA GLY A 78 -7.72 23.62 10.19
C GLY A 78 -6.26 24.00 9.93
N SER A 79 -5.76 24.91 10.76
CA SER A 79 -4.33 25.27 10.81
C SER A 79 -3.60 24.32 11.75
N ILE A 80 -3.18 23.17 11.25
CA ILE A 80 -2.69 22.07 12.07
C ILE A 80 -1.17 21.99 12.20
N ARG A 81 -0.40 22.71 11.37
CA ARG A 81 1.07 22.65 11.35
C ARG A 81 1.70 24.02 11.11
N GLY A 82 2.94 24.14 11.58
CA GLY A 82 3.84 25.25 11.29
C GLY A 82 3.23 26.64 11.46
N TRP A 83 3.78 27.59 10.71
CA TRP A 83 3.32 28.98 10.61
C TRP A 83 2.81 29.26 9.20
N GLU A 84 2.12 28.28 8.62
CA GLU A 84 1.64 28.36 7.25
C GLU A 84 0.43 29.31 7.16
N GLN A 85 0.14 29.82 5.96
CA GLN A 85 -0.94 30.78 5.74
C GLN A 85 -2.25 30.11 5.27
N GLN A 86 -2.30 28.79 5.23
CA GLN A 86 -3.47 28.03 4.84
C GLN A 86 -4.26 27.45 6.01
N HIS A 87 -5.57 27.33 5.81
CA HIS A 87 -6.47 26.53 6.60
C HIS A 87 -6.89 25.32 5.76
N TYR A 88 -6.63 24.10 6.24
CA TYR A 88 -7.03 22.91 5.48
C TYR A 88 -8.55 22.71 5.57
N VAL A 89 -9.19 22.51 4.43
CA VAL A 89 -10.64 22.29 4.29
C VAL A 89 -10.92 21.05 3.43
N ARG A 90 -12.17 20.57 3.47
CA ARG A 90 -12.65 19.41 2.71
C ARG A 90 -13.65 19.76 1.60
N SER A 91 -13.74 21.03 1.21
CA SER A 91 -14.64 21.48 0.15
C SER A 91 -14.22 20.91 -1.20
N ASP A 92 -15.19 20.72 -2.09
CA ASP A 92 -14.96 20.24 -3.46
C ASP A 92 -14.17 21.25 -4.31
N GLU A 93 -13.98 22.48 -3.81
CA GLU A 93 -13.08 23.44 -4.43
C GLU A 93 -11.60 23.17 -4.14
N ASN A 94 -11.29 22.56 -3.00
CA ASN A 94 -9.93 22.40 -2.49
C ASN A 94 -9.44 20.95 -2.57
N VAL A 95 -10.34 19.97 -2.46
CA VAL A 95 -10.03 18.54 -2.58
C VAL A 95 -11.06 17.87 -3.46
N PHE A 96 -10.66 17.49 -4.68
CA PHE A 96 -11.56 16.82 -5.62
C PHE A 96 -10.80 15.88 -6.55
N LEU A 97 -11.51 14.96 -7.18
CA LEU A 97 -10.94 14.06 -8.17
C LEU A 97 -11.24 14.60 -9.57
N ARG A 98 -10.22 14.61 -10.45
CA ARG A 98 -10.39 15.03 -11.85
C ARG A 98 -9.45 14.26 -12.75
N SER A 99 -10.04 13.53 -13.72
CA SER A 99 -9.32 12.82 -14.77
C SER A 99 -8.28 11.82 -14.22
N GLY A 100 -8.66 11.00 -13.22
CA GLY A 100 -7.76 10.02 -12.59
C GLY A 100 -6.67 10.64 -11.73
N ASN A 101 -6.94 11.81 -11.13
CA ASN A 101 -5.99 12.49 -10.23
C ASN A 101 -6.72 13.06 -9.02
N LEU A 102 -6.10 12.95 -7.86
CA LEU A 102 -6.40 13.79 -6.71
C LEU A 102 -5.89 15.20 -6.95
N VAL A 103 -6.78 16.18 -6.91
CA VAL A 103 -6.45 17.61 -7.00
C VAL A 103 -6.55 18.24 -5.61
N LEU A 104 -5.41 18.73 -5.13
CA LEU A 104 -5.32 19.57 -3.94
C LEU A 104 -5.09 21.01 -4.40
N ARG A 105 -6.12 21.85 -4.31
CA ARG A 105 -6.08 23.23 -4.81
C ARG A 105 -6.07 24.21 -3.65
N ALA A 106 -5.11 25.13 -3.67
CA ALA A 106 -5.15 26.31 -2.81
C ALA A 106 -6.14 27.35 -3.39
N THR A 107 -6.96 27.93 -2.54
CA THR A 107 -7.90 29.01 -2.89
C THR A 107 -7.79 30.14 -1.88
N ASN A 108 -8.26 31.34 -2.24
CA ASN A 108 -8.32 32.44 -1.30
C ASN A 108 -9.36 32.14 -0.21
N ARG A 109 -9.02 32.44 1.04
CA ARG A 109 -9.97 32.40 2.15
C ARG A 109 -10.72 33.73 2.21
N SER A 110 -12.04 33.66 2.38
CA SER A 110 -12.90 34.84 2.52
C SER A 110 -12.39 35.72 3.67
N LYS A 111 -12.52 37.05 3.54
CA LYS A 111 -11.87 38.01 4.46
C LYS A 111 -12.35 37.84 5.90
N GLU A 112 -13.64 37.55 6.05
CA GLU A 112 -14.34 37.28 7.29
C GLU A 112 -13.84 36.03 8.02
N ASP A 113 -13.34 35.04 7.29
CA ASP A 113 -12.85 33.79 7.85
C ASP A 113 -11.33 33.82 8.13
N GLN A 114 -10.63 34.88 7.73
CA GLN A 114 -9.18 35.01 7.95
C GLN A 114 -8.87 35.31 9.41
N TYR A 115 -7.81 34.68 9.93
CA TYR A 115 -7.41 34.82 11.33
C TYR A 115 -5.88 34.75 11.46
N PHE A 116 -5.34 35.15 12.60
CA PHE A 116 -3.91 34.99 12.87
C PHE A 116 -3.58 33.52 13.18
N ASN A 117 -2.46 33.04 12.66
CA ASN A 117 -2.04 31.65 12.84
C ASN A 117 -1.91 31.36 14.36
N PRO A 118 -2.49 30.26 14.86
CA PRO A 118 -2.56 29.95 16.29
C PRO A 118 -1.19 29.72 16.94
N ARG A 119 -0.15 29.50 16.14
CA ARG A 119 1.24 29.30 16.57
C ARG A 119 2.16 30.48 16.26
N ASN A 120 1.68 31.47 15.49
CA ASN A 120 2.41 32.70 15.18
C ASN A 120 1.43 33.83 14.80
N ASN A 121 1.23 34.75 15.74
CA ASN A 121 0.32 35.88 15.58
C ASN A 121 0.77 36.96 14.59
N HIS A 122 1.99 36.87 14.04
CA HIS A 122 2.45 37.77 12.97
C HIS A 122 2.10 37.26 11.56
N ARG A 123 1.59 36.03 11.44
CA ARG A 123 1.18 35.46 10.14
C ARG A 123 -0.32 35.27 10.09
N LYS A 124 -0.95 35.83 9.06
CA LYS A 124 -2.38 35.67 8.81
C LYS A 124 -2.65 34.43 7.96
N VAL A 125 -3.65 33.65 8.33
CA VAL A 125 -4.19 32.55 7.56
C VAL A 125 -5.17 33.12 6.54
N VAL A 126 -4.76 33.16 5.27
CA VAL A 126 -5.46 33.86 4.18
C VAL A 126 -5.82 32.94 3.01
N TYR A 127 -5.40 31.68 3.06
CA TYR A 127 -5.71 30.68 2.04
C TYR A 127 -6.51 29.51 2.64
N ASN A 128 -7.33 28.89 1.80
CA ASN A 128 -7.83 27.54 2.01
C ASN A 128 -6.97 26.57 1.18
N SER A 129 -6.78 25.36 1.67
CA SER A 129 -6.07 24.31 0.92
C SER A 129 -6.61 22.93 1.26
N GLY A 130 -6.22 21.93 0.48
CA GLY A 130 -6.51 20.53 0.73
C GLY A 130 -5.36 19.80 1.39
N SER A 131 -5.65 18.97 2.40
CA SER A 131 -4.69 17.97 2.90
C SER A 131 -5.42 16.67 3.23
N VAL A 132 -4.83 15.55 2.80
CA VAL A 132 -5.33 14.20 3.04
C VAL A 132 -4.23 13.31 3.59
N ARG A 133 -4.60 12.33 4.39
CA ARG A 133 -3.67 11.37 5.01
C ARG A 133 -4.26 9.97 5.09
N THR A 134 -3.41 8.96 5.16
CA THR A 134 -3.82 7.57 5.35
C THR A 134 -3.80 7.10 6.81
N HIS A 135 -3.53 8.01 7.76
CA HIS A 135 -3.41 7.70 9.19
C HIS A 135 -4.63 6.94 9.72
N GLY A 136 -4.41 5.79 10.38
CA GLY A 136 -5.45 4.91 10.89
C GLY A 136 -6.27 4.20 9.81
N LYS A 137 -5.82 4.19 8.56
CA LYS A 137 -6.52 3.59 7.40
C LYS A 137 -5.61 2.68 6.58
N VAL A 138 -4.50 3.24 6.08
CA VAL A 138 -3.46 2.49 5.35
C VAL A 138 -2.15 2.79 6.01
N GLU A 139 -1.60 1.76 6.64
CA GLU A 139 -0.35 1.80 7.37
C GLU A 139 0.62 0.81 6.73
N PHE A 140 1.88 1.21 6.61
CA PHE A 140 2.91 0.40 6.03
C PHE A 140 4.21 0.59 6.80
N LEU A 141 4.95 -0.50 6.93
CA LEU A 141 6.30 -0.52 7.49
C LEU A 141 7.17 -1.28 6.49
N TYR A 142 8.20 -0.59 5.98
CA TYR A 142 9.05 -1.04 4.86
C TYR A 142 8.32 -1.17 3.52
N GLY A 143 9.08 -1.26 2.44
CA GLY A 143 8.57 -1.41 1.07
C GLY A 143 8.93 -0.24 0.17
N LYS A 144 8.15 -0.09 -0.91
CA LYS A 144 8.32 0.96 -1.91
C LYS A 144 7.01 1.75 -2.03
N LEU A 145 7.09 3.06 -1.84
CA LEU A 145 5.99 3.99 -2.10
C LEU A 145 6.29 4.75 -3.39
N GLU A 146 5.35 4.74 -4.33
CA GLU A 146 5.45 5.47 -5.59
C GLU A 146 4.29 6.45 -5.72
N MET A 147 4.59 7.67 -6.16
CA MET A 147 3.61 8.73 -6.41
C MET A 147 3.97 9.43 -7.72
N ARG A 148 2.96 9.71 -8.56
CA ARG A 148 3.09 10.61 -9.71
C ARG A 148 2.30 11.88 -9.41
N ALA A 149 3.01 13.01 -9.32
CA ALA A 149 2.41 14.30 -9.00
C ALA A 149 2.90 15.38 -9.98
N LYS A 150 2.04 16.37 -10.24
CA LYS A 150 2.40 17.63 -10.92
C LYS A 150 2.30 18.75 -9.89
N LEU A 151 3.37 19.53 -9.76
CA LEU A 151 3.39 20.71 -8.89
C LEU A 151 2.51 21.83 -9.49
N PRO A 152 1.91 22.69 -8.64
CA PRO A 152 1.07 23.80 -9.09
C PRO A 152 1.82 24.82 -9.94
#